data_AF-A0A7S2WV16-F1
#
_entry.id   AF-A0A7S2WV16-F1
#
_cell.length_a   1.000
_cell.length_b   1.000
_cell.length_c   1.000
_cell.angle_alpha   90.00
_cell.angle_beta   90.00
_cell.angle_gamma   90.00
#
_symmetry.space_group_name_H-M   'P 1'
#
loop_
_entity.id
_entity.type
_entity.pdbx_description
1 polymer ?
#
loop_
_entity_poly.entity_id
_entity_poly.type
_entity_poly.pdbx_seq_one_letter_code
_entity_poly.pdbx_strand_id
1 'polypeptide(L)'
;WLRSLNCLYHRDEQGALAGLHKYFDYAIRIGGPNGTANESRRGSEEEPSLRRQDPIKIQERVAHYAVLNMAAVHWHFGQYGSAATAVEESVRLAQENGNPHAIAMALAWLHLAMTA
;
A
#
# COMPACT_ATOMS: atom_id res chain seq x y z
N TRP A 1 -4.83 1.61 8.97
CA TRP A 1 -4.18 2.94 8.89
C TRP A 1 -4.08 3.64 10.25
N LEU A 2 -5.18 4.08 10.88
CA LEU A 2 -5.14 4.83 12.17
C LEU A 2 -4.36 4.13 13.29
N ARG A 3 -4.49 2.80 13.39
CA ARG A 3 -3.72 2.01 14.36
C ARG A 3 -2.21 2.08 14.10
N SER A 4 -1.78 2.08 12.84
CA SER A 4 -0.36 2.20 12.47
C SER A 4 0.18 3.59 12.83
N LEU A 5 -0.57 4.66 12.54
CA LEU A 5 -0.20 6.03 12.96
C LEU A 5 -0.12 6.19 14.48
N ASN A 6 -1.01 5.54 15.21
CA ASN A 6 -0.97 5.54 16.67
C ASN A 6 0.27 4.78 17.20
N CYS A 7 0.62 3.65 16.60
CA CYS A 7 1.83 2.90 16.96
C CYS A 7 3.12 3.66 16.60
N LEU A 8 3.13 4.41 15.49
CA LEU A 8 4.21 5.35 15.14
C LEU A 8 4.39 6.42 16.22
N TYR A 9 3.29 6.96 16.76
CA TYR A 9 3.33 7.93 17.86
C TYR A 9 3.86 7.31 19.17
N HIS A 10 3.51 6.06 19.45
CA HIS A 10 3.98 5.33 20.64
C HIS A 10 5.36 4.65 20.49
N ARG A 11 6.08 4.88 19.37
CA ARG A 11 7.37 4.25 19.03
C ARG A 11 7.36 2.71 19.08
N ASP A 12 6.21 2.09 18.82
CA ASP A 12 6.09 0.64 18.68
C ASP A 12 6.20 0.25 17.20
N GLU A 13 7.40 -0.16 16.79
CA GLU A 13 7.74 -0.56 15.42
C GLU A 13 6.92 -1.78 14.96
N GLN A 14 6.86 -2.82 15.80
CA GLN A 14 6.18 -4.07 15.49
C GLN A 14 4.67 -3.84 15.35
N GLY A 15 4.09 -3.03 16.24
CA GLY A 15 2.69 -2.62 16.17
C GLY A 15 2.37 -1.78 14.93
N ALA A 16 3.28 -0.88 14.53
CA ALA A 16 3.11 -0.03 13.36
C ALA A 16 3.10 -0.85 12.06
N LEU A 17 4.03 -1.80 11.91
CA LEU A 17 4.11 -2.72 10.76
C LEU A 17 2.91 -3.67 10.70
N ALA A 18 2.52 -4.28 11.82
CA ALA A 18 1.35 -5.17 11.85
C ALA A 18 0.05 -4.42 11.49
N GLY A 19 -0.11 -3.19 11.98
CA GLY A 19 -1.24 -2.33 11.63
C GLY A 19 -1.25 -1.88 10.16
N LEU A 20 -0.07 -1.77 9.55
CA LEU A 20 0.13 -1.43 8.15
C LEU A 20 -0.23 -2.61 7.24
N HIS A 21 0.33 -3.79 7.52
CA HIS A 21 0.04 -5.03 6.79
C HIS A 21 -1.44 -5.36 6.81
N LYS A 22 -2.06 -5.30 7.99
CA LYS A 22 -3.51 -5.53 8.15
C LYS A 22 -4.36 -4.58 7.30
N TYR A 23 -3.90 -3.33 7.12
CA TYR A 23 -4.60 -2.37 6.28
C TYR A 23 -4.47 -2.70 4.79
N PHE A 24 -3.28 -3.08 4.35
CA PHE A 24 -3.06 -3.45 2.95
C PHE A 24 -3.73 -4.77 2.59
N ASP A 25 -3.73 -5.78 3.46
CA ASP A 25 -4.49 -7.02 3.27
C ASP A 25 -5.99 -6.74 3.14
N TYR A 26 -6.52 -5.82 3.96
CA TYR A 26 -7.91 -5.37 3.86
C TYR A 26 -8.16 -4.64 2.52
N ALA A 27 -7.26 -3.74 2.12
CA ALA A 27 -7.36 -2.98 0.88
C ALA A 27 -7.34 -3.88 -0.37
N ILE A 28 -6.50 -4.93 -0.37
CA ILE A 28 -6.39 -5.92 -1.44
C ILE A 28 -7.65 -6.78 -1.51
N ARG A 29 -8.18 -7.22 -0.36
CA ARG A 29 -9.32 -8.15 -0.31
C ARG A 29 -10.66 -7.50 -0.66
N ILE A 30 -10.83 -6.22 -0.38
CA ILE A 30 -12.13 -5.53 -0.51
C ILE A 30 -12.11 -4.47 -1.63
N GLY A 31 -10.95 -4.12 -2.19
CA GLY A 31 -10.83 -3.03 -3.16
C GLY A 31 -10.90 -1.64 -2.51
N GLY A 32 -10.64 -1.56 -1.20
CA GLY A 32 -10.72 -0.33 -0.40
C GLY A 32 -12.13 0.03 0.08
N PRO A 33 -12.29 1.17 0.78
CA PRO A 33 -13.57 1.59 1.38
C PRO A 33 -14.70 1.87 0.36
N ASN A 34 -14.41 1.83 -0.95
CA ASN A 34 -15.40 1.97 -2.01
C ASN A 34 -15.98 0.62 -2.51
N GLY A 35 -15.43 -0.52 -2.08
CA GLY A 35 -15.90 -1.84 -2.51
C GLY A 35 -17.14 -2.35 -1.77
N THR A 36 -17.37 -1.88 -0.54
CA THR A 36 -18.50 -2.31 0.31
C THR A 36 -19.81 -1.57 0.02
N ALA A 37 -19.78 -0.48 -0.74
CA ALA A 37 -20.98 0.32 -1.01
C ALA A 37 -21.98 -0.36 -1.96
N ASN A 38 -21.59 -1.45 -2.66
CA ASN A 38 -22.44 -2.09 -3.66
C ASN A 38 -23.15 -3.36 -3.19
N GLU A 39 -22.89 -3.88 -1.98
CA GLU A 39 -23.52 -5.12 -1.50
C GLU A 39 -24.91 -4.90 -0.85
N SER A 40 -25.33 -3.65 -0.59
CA SER A 40 -26.65 -3.35 0.01
C SER A 40 -27.73 -2.91 -0.98
N ARG A 41 -27.47 -2.88 -2.30
CA ARG A 41 -28.51 -2.68 -3.34
C ARG A 41 -28.73 -3.96 -4.14
N ARG A 42 -29.03 -5.07 -3.44
CA ARG A 42 -29.42 -6.32 -4.08
C ARG A 42 -30.95 -6.38 -4.14
N GLY A 43 -31.52 -5.79 -5.20
CA GLY A 43 -32.96 -5.85 -5.41
C GLY A 43 -33.47 -5.00 -6.56
N SER A 44 -32.90 -5.13 -7.76
CA SER A 44 -33.65 -5.16 -9.02
C SER A 44 -32.70 -5.51 -10.16
N GLU A 45 -33.20 -6.35 -11.05
CA GLU A 45 -32.60 -6.88 -12.26
C GLU A 45 -32.03 -5.77 -13.16
N GLU A 46 -30.77 -5.92 -13.59
CA GLU A 46 -30.27 -5.59 -14.93
C GLU A 46 -28.75 -5.89 -14.97
N GLU A 47 -28.28 -6.38 -16.12
CA GLU A 47 -26.97 -7.03 -16.34
C GLU A 47 -25.73 -6.40 -15.66
N PRO A 48 -24.77 -7.23 -15.22
CA PRO A 48 -23.39 -6.78 -15.05
C PRO A 48 -22.42 -7.68 -15.82
N SER A 49 -22.41 -7.55 -17.15
CA SER A 49 -21.21 -7.81 -17.94
C SER A 49 -20.26 -6.61 -17.74
N LEU A 50 -19.05 -6.87 -17.21
CA LEU A 50 -17.98 -5.92 -16.78
C LEU A 50 -18.07 -5.38 -15.34
N ARG A 51 -17.47 -6.11 -14.36
CA ARG A 51 -16.64 -5.55 -13.26
C ARG A 51 -16.16 -6.59 -12.24
N ARG A 52 -15.77 -7.79 -12.68
CA ARG A 52 -14.70 -8.50 -11.96
C ARG A 52 -13.40 -7.81 -12.36
N GLN A 53 -13.03 -6.74 -11.66
CA GLN A 53 -11.63 -6.31 -11.70
C GLN A 53 -10.85 -7.47 -11.11
N ASP A 54 -10.01 -8.11 -11.95
CA ASP A 54 -9.21 -9.25 -11.54
C ASP A 54 -8.50 -8.90 -10.23
N PRO A 55 -8.72 -9.65 -9.13
CA PRO A 55 -8.14 -9.33 -7.83
C PRO A 55 -6.60 -9.21 -7.89
N ILE A 56 -5.99 -9.89 -8.87
CA ILE A 56 -4.56 -9.84 -9.21
C ILE A 56 -4.11 -8.41 -9.57
N LYS A 57 -4.88 -7.68 -10.40
CA LYS A 57 -4.51 -6.32 -10.83
C LYS A 57 -4.65 -5.28 -9.72
N ILE A 58 -5.59 -5.47 -8.79
CA ILE A 58 -5.73 -4.59 -7.62
C ILE A 58 -4.56 -4.84 -6.66
N GLN A 59 -4.21 -6.10 -6.43
CA GLN A 59 -3.08 -6.48 -5.59
C GLN A 59 -1.77 -5.87 -6.10
N GLU A 60 -1.50 -6.03 -7.39
CA GLU A 60 -0.38 -5.41 -8.10
C GLU A 60 -0.34 -3.88 -7.88
N ARG A 61 -1.46 -3.19 -8.13
CA ARG A 61 -1.54 -1.73 -7.95
C ARG A 61 -1.42 -1.24 -6.51
N VAL A 62 -1.69 -2.08 -5.51
CA VAL A 62 -1.63 -1.67 -4.10
C VAL A 62 -0.31 -2.10 -3.44
N ALA A 63 0.35 -3.14 -3.96
CA ALA A 63 1.57 -3.71 -3.41
C ALA A 63 2.72 -2.69 -3.32
N HIS A 64 2.95 -1.88 -4.35
CA HIS A 64 4.01 -0.86 -4.30
C HIS A 64 3.76 0.18 -3.20
N TYR A 65 2.52 0.62 -2.98
CA TYR A 65 2.19 1.53 -1.86
C TYR A 65 2.41 0.86 -0.51
N ALA A 66 2.18 -0.45 -0.39
CA ALA A 66 2.43 -1.18 0.84
C ALA A 66 3.93 -1.17 1.19
N VAL A 67 4.77 -1.54 0.23
CA VAL A 67 6.22 -1.58 0.40
C VAL A 67 6.79 -0.17 0.62
N LEU A 68 6.28 0.84 -0.07
CA LEU A 68 6.69 2.23 0.13
C LEU A 68 6.39 2.73 1.55
N ASN A 69 5.20 2.43 2.08
CA ASN A 69 4.86 2.82 3.44
C ASN A 69 5.62 2.01 4.49
N MET A 70 6.03 0.78 4.17
CA MET A 70 6.94 0.00 5.02
C MET A 70 8.33 0.64 5.07
N ALA A 71 8.84 1.11 3.92
CA ALA A 71 10.10 1.86 3.87
C ALA A 71 10.04 3.13 4.72
N ALA A 72 8.92 3.87 4.68
CA ALA A 72 8.70 5.04 5.51
C ALA A 72 8.72 4.71 7.02
N VAL A 73 8.15 3.56 7.41
CA VAL A 73 8.22 3.08 8.80
C VAL A 73 9.67 2.78 9.20
N HIS A 74 10.41 2.00 8.40
CA HIS A 74 11.83 1.71 8.68
C HIS A 74 12.69 2.98 8.76
N TRP A 75 12.41 3.97 7.92
CA TRP A 75 13.04 5.28 7.96
C TRP A 75 12.81 6.01 9.30
N HIS A 76 11.58 6.03 9.78
CA HIS A 76 11.22 6.64 11.07
C HIS A 76 11.90 5.97 12.27
N PHE A 77 12.23 4.68 12.17
CA PHE A 77 12.94 3.94 13.22
C PHE A 77 14.47 3.97 13.05
N GLY A 78 15.00 4.68 12.05
CA GLY A 78 16.44 4.83 11.81
C GLY A 78 17.09 3.62 11.13
N GLN A 79 16.30 2.69 10.60
CA GLN A 79 16.77 1.50 9.89
C GLN A 79 16.96 1.82 8.41
N TYR A 80 17.91 2.71 8.11
CA TYR A 80 18.12 3.25 6.77
C TYR A 80 18.45 2.17 5.72
N GLY A 81 19.18 1.12 6.10
CA GLY A 81 19.49 0.00 5.21
C GLY A 81 18.23 -0.76 4.77
N SER A 82 17.37 -1.13 5.72
CA SER A 82 16.10 -1.80 5.42
C SER A 82 15.12 -0.89 4.67
N ALA A 83 15.14 0.41 4.96
CA ALA A 83 14.34 1.39 4.24
C ALA A 83 14.76 1.49 2.77
N ALA A 84 16.07 1.58 2.48
CA ALA A 84 16.58 1.65 1.11
C ALA A 84 16.18 0.42 0.29
N THR A 85 16.37 -0.79 0.83
CA THR A 85 15.95 -2.03 0.17
C THR A 85 14.44 -2.06 -0.10
N ALA A 86 13.62 -1.61 0.86
CA ALA A 86 12.17 -1.53 0.66
C ALA A 86 11.80 -0.51 -0.43
N VAL A 87 12.47 0.65 -0.51
CA VAL A 87 12.19 1.60 -1.60
C VAL A 87 12.57 1.02 -2.97
N GLU A 88 13.71 0.35 -3.09
CA GLU A 88 14.12 -0.32 -4.34
C GLU A 88 13.09 -1.37 -4.80
N GLU A 89 12.61 -2.19 -3.87
CA GLU A 89 11.56 -3.18 -4.12
C GLU A 89 10.24 -2.51 -4.55
N SER A 90 9.89 -1.38 -3.92
CA SER A 90 8.72 -0.58 -4.33
C SER A 90 8.89 -0.02 -5.75
N VAL A 91 10.09 0.41 -6.15
CA VAL A 91 10.37 0.89 -7.52
C VAL A 91 10.20 -0.25 -8.52
N ARG A 92 10.75 -1.44 -8.21
CA ARG A 92 10.61 -2.63 -9.06
C ARG A 92 9.13 -2.97 -9.31
N LEU A 93 8.33 -3.04 -8.24
CA LEU A 93 6.89 -3.30 -8.33
C LEU A 93 6.15 -2.21 -9.10
N ALA A 94 6.53 -0.94 -8.92
CA ALA A 94 5.90 0.16 -9.64
C ALA A 94 6.20 0.12 -11.15
N GLN A 95 7.40 -0.32 -11.53
CA GLN A 95 7.81 -0.54 -12.92
C GLN A 95 7.07 -1.72 -13.56
N GLU A 96 6.98 -2.86 -12.87
CA GLU A 96 6.23 -4.04 -13.34
C GLU A 96 4.76 -3.71 -13.62
N ASN A 97 4.17 -2.85 -12.80
CA ASN A 97 2.78 -2.41 -12.94
C ASN A 97 2.55 -1.28 -13.97
N GLY A 98 3.62 -0.70 -14.52
CA GLY A 98 3.53 0.42 -15.47
C GLY A 98 2.86 1.68 -14.90
N ASN A 99 2.96 1.95 -13.59
CA ASN A 99 2.33 3.12 -12.96
C ASN A 99 3.35 4.26 -12.76
N PRO A 100 3.34 5.32 -13.60
CA PRO A 100 4.34 6.40 -13.51
C PRO A 100 4.24 7.24 -12.24
N HIS A 101 3.04 7.39 -11.65
CA HIS A 101 2.86 8.13 -10.40
C HIS A 101 3.50 7.40 -9.21
N ALA A 102 3.35 6.07 -9.18
CA ALA A 102 3.97 5.22 -8.18
C ALA A 102 5.50 5.30 -8.22
N ILE A 103 6.06 5.27 -9.44
CA ILE A 103 7.50 5.38 -9.68
C ILE A 103 8.02 6.74 -9.19
N ALA A 104 7.36 7.84 -9.57
CA ALA A 104 7.78 9.19 -9.16
C ALA A 104 7.78 9.34 -7.63
N MET A 105 6.75 8.80 -6.95
CA MET A 105 6.68 8.83 -5.50
C MET A 105 7.78 7.98 -4.86
N ALA A 106 8.02 6.77 -5.36
CA ALA A 106 9.08 5.90 -4.85
C ALA A 106 10.48 6.51 -5.05
N LEU A 107 10.74 7.17 -6.19
CA LEU A 107 11.99 7.88 -6.45
C LEU A 107 12.18 9.09 -5.52
N ALA A 108 11.11 9.82 -5.18
CA ALA A 108 11.20 10.93 -4.22
C ALA A 108 11.61 10.42 -2.83
N TRP A 109 11.04 9.29 -2.39
CA TRP A 109 11.43 8.63 -1.15
C TRP A 109 12.85 8.07 -1.19
N LEU A 110 13.30 7.54 -2.33
CA LEU A 110 14.68 7.06 -2.51
C LEU A 110 15.69 8.21 -2.41
N HIS A 111 15.39 9.33 -3.07
CA HIS A 111 16.22 10.53 -2.97
C HIS A 111 16.33 11.00 -1.52
N LEU A 112 15.19 11.12 -0.83
CA LEU A 112 15.16 11.45 0.60
C LEU A 112 15.99 10.45 1.40
N ALA A 113 15.87 9.16 1.08
CA ALA A 113 16.54 8.09 1.80
C ALA A 113 18.06 8.09 1.65
N MET A 114 18.58 8.53 0.50
CA MET A 114 20.02 8.64 0.24
C MET A 114 20.63 9.94 0.76
N THR A 115 19.81 10.95 1.05
CA THR A 115 20.28 12.29 1.46
C THR A 115 20.32 12.54 2.96
N ALA A 116 19.88 11.59 3.80
CA ALA A 116 19.97 11.71 5.27
C ALA A 116 20.99 10.74 5.87
#